data_AF-D4K0D6-F1
#
_entry.id   AF-D4K0D6-F1
#
_cell.length_a   1.000
_cell.length_b   1.000
_cell.length_c   1.000
_cell.angle_alpha   90.00
_cell.angle_beta   90.00
_cell.angle_gamma   90.00
#
_symmetry.space_group_name_H-M   'P 1'
#
loop_
_entity.id
_entity.type
_entity.pdbx_description
1 polymer ?
#
loop_
_entity_poly.entity_id
_entity_poly.type
_entity_poly.pdbx_seq_one_letter_code
_entity_poly.pdbx_strand_id
1 'polypeptide(L)'
;MCKKRKFIITLSVVLLAGVLSYLQWGRDADVFSTFSDSSKNYCEEHITFTLNRLVVGDKERRADELIQAYRENGFRSVLFSHDLEKPNALYGTVYRSSVGMKYQEPVFTFRYIQKEGTLGAYNLIDNPEKFTLVID
;
A
#
# COMPACT_ATOMS: atom_id res chain seq x y z
N MET A 1 -36.44 -10.86 33.77
CA MET A 1 -35.00 -10.51 33.71
C MET A 1 -34.28 -10.89 32.39
N CYS A 2 -34.70 -11.90 31.63
CA CYS A 2 -33.97 -12.35 30.42
C CYS A 2 -33.97 -11.37 29.22
N LYS A 3 -35.06 -10.61 28.96
CA LYS A 3 -35.12 -9.70 27.78
C LYS A 3 -34.12 -8.54 27.84
N LYS A 4 -33.95 -7.90 29.00
CA LYS A 4 -32.99 -6.79 29.19
C LYS A 4 -31.54 -7.24 29.02
N ARG A 5 -31.19 -8.43 29.55
CA ARG A 5 -29.86 -9.04 29.36
C ARG A 5 -29.57 -9.36 27.89
N LYS A 6 -30.54 -9.95 27.17
CA LYS A 6 -30.41 -10.23 25.72
C LYS A 6 -30.21 -8.94 24.92
N PHE A 7 -30.95 -7.87 25.25
CA PHE A 7 -30.82 -6.58 24.58
C PHE A 7 -29.43 -5.95 24.77
N ILE A 8 -28.89 -5.98 25.99
CA ILE A 8 -27.53 -5.47 26.27
C ILE A 8 -26.47 -6.26 25.49
N ILE A 9 -26.60 -7.59 25.42
CA ILE A 9 -25.67 -8.44 24.67
C ILE A 9 -25.76 -8.15 23.17
N THR A 10 -26.97 -8.02 22.61
CA THR A 10 -27.13 -7.67 21.18
C THR A 10 -26.54 -6.30 20.88
N LEU A 11 -26.78 -5.30 21.73
CA LEU A 11 -26.23 -3.96 21.56
C LEU A 11 -24.69 -3.98 21.61
N SER A 12 -24.09 -4.70 22.55
CA SER A 12 -22.63 -4.79 22.65
C SER A 12 -22.01 -5.49 21.43
N VAL A 13 -22.66 -6.53 20.89
CA VAL A 13 -22.20 -7.21 19.68
C VAL A 13 -22.27 -6.28 18.46
N VAL A 14 -23.35 -5.53 18.30
CA VAL A 14 -23.49 -4.56 17.19
C VAL A 14 -22.44 -3.46 17.28
N LEU A 15 -22.20 -2.93 18.49
CA LEU A 15 -21.20 -1.90 18.72
C LEU A 15 -19.79 -2.41 18.41
N LEU A 16 -19.47 -3.64 18.83
CA LEU A 16 -18.20 -4.30 18.53
C LEU A 16 -18.02 -4.54 17.03
N ALA A 17 -19.06 -5.01 16.34
CA ALA A 17 -19.04 -5.19 14.88
C ALA A 17 -18.82 -3.85 14.15
N GLY A 18 -19.45 -2.77 14.63
CA GLY A 18 -19.22 -1.42 14.15
C GLY A 18 -17.75 -1.00 14.27
N VAL A 19 -17.14 -1.19 15.44
CA VAL A 19 -15.72 -0.88 15.67
C VAL A 19 -14.81 -1.70 14.75
N LEU A 20 -15.07 -3.01 14.60
CA LEU A 20 -14.30 -3.87 13.69
C LEU A 20 -14.41 -3.41 12.23
N SER A 21 -15.61 -3.03 11.79
CA SER A 21 -15.83 -2.54 10.42
C SER A 21 -15.08 -1.22 10.17
N TYR A 22 -15.09 -0.30 11.15
CA TYR A 22 -14.32 0.94 11.07
C TYR A 22 -12.81 0.66 11.01
N LEU A 23 -12.30 -0.26 11.82
CA LEU A 23 -10.88 -0.64 11.79
C LEU A 23 -10.48 -1.37 10.49
N GLN A 24 -11.43 -2.01 9.80
CA GLN A 24 -11.17 -2.74 8.56
C GLN A 24 -11.26 -1.85 7.30
N TRP A 25 -12.18 -0.89 7.26
CA TRP A 25 -12.47 -0.08 6.05
C TRP A 25 -12.40 1.44 6.25
N GLY A 26 -12.46 1.93 7.49
CA GLY A 26 -12.49 3.36 7.78
C GLY A 26 -11.12 4.04 7.87
N ARG A 27 -10.05 3.31 7.54
CA ARG A 27 -8.67 3.82 7.57
C ARG A 27 -8.05 3.70 6.18
N ASP A 28 -7.55 4.83 5.70
CA ASP A 28 -6.84 4.91 4.42
C ASP A 28 -5.41 4.37 4.54
N ALA A 29 -4.92 3.83 3.42
CA ALA A 29 -3.54 3.45 3.28
C ALA A 29 -2.68 4.71 3.14
N ASP A 30 -1.49 4.70 3.74
CA ASP A 30 -0.61 5.86 3.74
C ASP A 30 0.85 5.47 3.54
N VAL A 31 1.64 6.41 3.02
CA VAL A 31 3.07 6.24 2.79
C VAL A 31 3.83 6.70 4.03
N PHE A 32 4.68 5.83 4.56
CA PHE A 32 5.46 6.12 5.76
C PHE A 32 6.85 6.66 5.42
N SER A 33 7.52 6.02 4.46
CA SER A 33 8.85 6.45 4.02
C SER A 33 9.05 6.13 2.56
N THR A 34 9.85 6.98 1.92
CA THR A 34 10.30 6.83 0.55
C THR A 34 11.82 6.88 0.57
N PHE A 35 12.46 6.01 -0.18
CA PHE A 35 13.89 5.99 -0.39
C PHE A 35 14.14 5.80 -1.87
N SER A 36 14.75 6.78 -2.52
CA SER A 36 15.04 6.73 -3.94
C SER A 36 16.54 6.54 -4.11
N ASP A 37 16.95 5.49 -4.81
CA ASP A 37 18.33 5.24 -5.18
C ASP A 37 18.49 5.47 -6.68
N SER A 38 19.25 6.50 -7.05
CA SER A 38 19.50 6.87 -8.45
C SER A 38 20.94 6.57 -8.85
N SER A 39 21.10 5.70 -9.86
CA SER A 39 22.38 5.33 -10.43
C SER A 39 22.43 5.74 -11.90
N LYS A 40 23.16 6.82 -12.21
CA LYS A 40 23.46 7.44 -13.53
C LYS A 40 22.32 7.54 -14.58
N ASN A 41 21.63 6.46 -14.93
CA ASN A 41 20.50 6.40 -15.87
C ASN A 41 19.34 5.49 -15.39
N TYR A 42 19.37 5.03 -14.14
CA TYR A 42 18.38 4.13 -13.57
C TYR A 42 18.04 4.57 -12.16
N CYS A 43 16.75 4.82 -11.91
CA CYS A 43 16.24 5.31 -10.64
C CYS A 43 15.29 4.25 -10.05
N GLU A 44 15.68 3.70 -8.91
CA GLU A 44 14.91 2.75 -8.13
C GLU A 44 14.23 3.49 -6.97
N GLU A 45 12.92 3.36 -6.85
CA GLU A 45 12.20 3.94 -5.72
C GLU A 45 11.68 2.84 -4.80
N HIS A 46 12.12 2.88 -3.55
CA HIS A 46 11.68 2.02 -2.47
C HIS A 46 10.67 2.77 -1.61
N ILE A 47 9.44 2.29 -1.58
CA ILE A 47 8.35 2.91 -0.82
C ILE A 47 7.85 1.95 0.25
N THR A 48 7.74 2.48 1.47
CA THR A 48 7.14 1.76 2.58
C THR A 48 5.71 2.22 2.77
N PHE A 49 4.77 1.30 2.55
CA PHE A 49 3.33 1.54 2.67
C PHE A 49 2.80 0.99 3.99
N THR A 50 1.83 1.71 4.56
CA THR A 50 1.06 1.26 5.72
C THR A 50 -0.41 1.16 5.34
N LEU A 51 -0.96 -0.05 5.38
CA LEU A 51 -2.35 -0.29 4.97
C LEU A 51 -3.36 0.17 6.03
N ASN A 52 -2.97 0.13 7.31
CA ASN A 52 -3.84 0.48 8.42
C ASN A 52 -5.14 -0.34 8.53
N ARG A 53 -5.19 -1.54 7.94
CA ARG A 53 -6.34 -2.47 7.97
C ARG A 53 -6.03 -3.73 8.79
N LEU A 54 -7.05 -4.32 9.42
CA LEU A 54 -6.88 -5.55 10.23
C LEU A 54 -6.59 -6.79 9.36
N VAL A 55 -7.35 -6.98 8.28
CA VAL A 55 -7.22 -8.12 7.35
C VAL A 55 -6.73 -7.62 6.00
N VAL A 56 -5.61 -8.19 5.54
CA VAL A 56 -5.11 -8.05 4.18
C VAL A 56 -5.57 -9.30 3.44
N GLY A 57 -6.47 -9.11 2.47
CA GLY A 57 -6.98 -10.19 1.64
C GLY A 57 -6.07 -10.40 0.45
N ASP A 58 -6.57 -10.03 -0.72
CA ASP A 58 -5.86 -10.13 -2.00
C ASP A 58 -4.65 -9.18 -2.05
N LYS A 59 -3.44 -9.74 -2.12
CA LYS A 59 -2.19 -8.98 -2.17
C LYS A 59 -2.02 -8.26 -3.50
N GLU A 60 -2.38 -8.91 -4.61
CA GLU A 60 -2.23 -8.36 -5.98
C GLU A 60 -3.09 -7.13 -6.16
N ARG A 61 -4.38 -7.27 -5.87
CA ARG A 61 -5.31 -6.15 -5.93
C ARG A 61 -4.88 -4.97 -5.04
N ARG A 62 -4.28 -5.25 -3.88
CA ARG A 62 -3.80 -4.20 -2.97
C ARG A 62 -2.55 -3.51 -3.48
N ALA A 63 -1.63 -4.27 -4.08
CA ALA A 63 -0.46 -3.67 -4.73
C ALA A 63 -0.88 -2.77 -5.90
N ASP A 64 -1.86 -3.21 -6.72
CA ASP A 64 -2.40 -2.39 -7.80
C ASP A 64 -3.07 -1.11 -7.29
N GLU A 65 -3.89 -1.19 -6.24
CA GLU A 65 -4.49 -0.02 -5.59
C GLU A 65 -3.42 0.97 -5.10
N LEU A 66 -2.31 0.47 -4.54
CA LEU A 66 -1.18 1.31 -4.09
C LEU A 66 -0.41 1.94 -5.25
N ILE A 67 -0.20 1.21 -6.35
CA ILE A 67 0.48 1.73 -7.56
C ILE A 67 -0.37 2.79 -8.24
N GLN A 68 -1.69 2.58 -8.29
CA GLN A 68 -2.62 3.58 -8.82
C GLN A 68 -2.62 4.83 -7.94
N ALA A 69 -2.72 4.68 -6.60
CA ALA A 69 -2.64 5.79 -5.67
C ALA A 69 -1.30 6.54 -5.75
N TYR A 70 -0.20 5.82 -6.01
CA TYR A 70 1.11 6.43 -6.26
C TYR A 70 1.09 7.30 -7.52
N ARG A 71 0.55 6.80 -8.64
CA ARG A 71 0.47 7.57 -9.90
C ARG A 71 -0.45 8.79 -9.80
N GLU A 72 -1.55 8.65 -9.05
CA GLU A 72 -2.54 9.71 -8.86
C GLU A 72 -2.14 10.70 -7.76
N ASN A 73 -0.99 10.51 -7.08
CA ASN A 73 -0.60 11.29 -5.90
C ASN A 73 -1.70 11.29 -4.81
N GLY A 74 -2.36 10.15 -4.60
CA GLY A 74 -3.48 9.98 -3.67
C GLY A 74 -3.09 9.83 -2.21
N PHE A 75 -1.79 9.89 -1.88
CA PHE A 75 -1.33 9.72 -0.50
C PHE A 75 -1.38 11.03 0.29
N ARG A 76 -1.85 10.93 1.53
CA ARG A 76 -2.05 12.11 2.37
C ARG A 76 -0.73 12.61 2.97
N SER A 77 0.21 11.71 3.24
CA SER A 77 1.48 12.05 3.90
C SER A 77 2.61 12.46 2.95
N VAL A 78 2.55 12.05 1.67
CA VAL A 78 3.65 12.30 0.70
C VAL A 78 3.07 12.74 -0.63
N LEU A 79 3.63 13.82 -1.17
CA LEU A 79 3.41 14.29 -2.53
C LEU A 79 4.64 13.92 -3.37
N PHE A 80 4.46 13.03 -4.35
CA PHE A 80 5.52 12.64 -5.25
C PHE A 80 5.68 13.67 -6.36
N SER A 81 6.90 14.20 -6.51
CA SER A 81 7.24 15.12 -7.58
C SER A 81 7.57 14.33 -8.86
N HIS A 82 6.53 13.99 -9.60
CA HIS A 82 6.63 13.21 -10.84
C HIS A 82 7.25 13.96 -12.04
N ASP A 83 7.49 15.27 -11.89
CA ASP A 83 7.97 16.15 -12.96
C ASP A 83 9.50 16.20 -13.11
N LEU A 84 10.26 15.78 -12.09
CA LEU A 84 11.71 15.93 -12.04
C LEU A 84 12.46 14.66 -12.44
N GLU A 85 12.14 13.53 -11.81
CA GLU A 85 12.81 12.24 -12.06
C GLU A 85 11.78 11.12 -11.95
N LYS A 86 11.48 10.48 -13.09
CA LYS A 86 10.50 9.40 -13.13
C LYS A 86 11.21 8.09 -12.80
N PRO A 87 10.80 7.35 -11.76
CA PRO A 87 11.45 6.11 -11.39
C PRO A 87 11.25 5.05 -12.46
N ASN A 88 12.30 4.26 -12.68
CA ASN A 88 12.34 3.17 -13.65
C ASN A 88 11.93 1.83 -13.05
N ALA A 89 11.96 1.72 -11.72
CA ALA A 89 11.48 0.60 -10.94
C ALA A 89 10.91 1.09 -9.61
N LEU A 90 9.86 0.42 -9.15
CA LEU A 90 9.21 0.70 -7.88
C LEU A 90 9.20 -0.57 -7.01
N TYR A 91 9.77 -0.47 -5.82
CA TYR A 91 9.81 -1.53 -4.82
C TYR A 91 8.95 -1.13 -3.64
N GLY A 92 7.84 -1.83 -3.45
CA GLY A 92 6.90 -1.57 -2.36
C GLY A 92 7.07 -2.57 -1.23
N THR A 93 7.35 -2.08 -0.02
CA THR A 93 7.25 -2.88 1.20
C THR A 93 5.97 -2.51 1.93
N VAL A 94 5.06 -3.48 2.12
CA VAL A 94 3.72 -3.22 2.64
C VAL A 94 3.57 -3.76 4.05
N TYR A 95 3.35 -2.86 5.00
CA TYR A 95 3.08 -3.20 6.40
C TYR A 95 1.61 -3.06 6.73
N ARG A 96 1.14 -3.89 7.67
CA ARG A 96 -0.23 -3.80 8.19
C ARG A 96 -0.45 -2.49 8.94
N SER A 97 0.54 -2.08 9.73
CA SER A 97 0.50 -0.89 10.58
C SER A 97 1.92 -0.46 10.94
N SER A 98 2.05 0.73 11.53
CA SER A 98 3.31 1.23 12.09
C SER A 98 3.92 0.29 13.15
N VAL A 99 3.08 -0.50 13.84
CA VAL A 99 3.56 -1.51 14.80
C VAL A 99 4.26 -2.66 14.06
N GLY A 100 3.69 -3.14 12.96
CA GLY A 100 4.33 -4.19 12.14
C GLY A 100 5.68 -3.75 11.57
N MET A 101 5.83 -2.47 11.24
CA MET A 101 7.14 -1.90 10.88
C MET A 101 8.17 -1.98 12.01
N LYS A 102 7.77 -1.67 13.25
CA LYS A 102 8.68 -1.72 14.41
C LYS A 102 9.24 -3.12 14.64
N TYR A 103 8.47 -4.15 14.30
CA TYR A 103 8.89 -5.55 14.36
C TYR A 103 9.47 -6.07 13.04
N GLN A 104 9.58 -5.23 12.01
CA GLN A 104 10.03 -5.61 10.66
C GLN A 104 9.25 -6.82 10.10
N GLU A 105 7.94 -6.86 10.36
CA GLU A 105 7.02 -7.88 9.86
C GLU A 105 6.16 -7.29 8.72
N PRO A 106 6.68 -7.25 7.48
CA PRO A 106 5.89 -6.87 6.32
C PRO A 106 4.85 -7.94 6.04
N VAL A 107 3.70 -7.52 5.51
CA VAL A 107 2.65 -8.45 5.07
C VAL A 107 3.02 -9.07 3.73
N PHE A 108 3.57 -8.26 2.85
CA PHE A 108 4.14 -8.65 1.57
C PHE A 108 5.04 -7.55 1.04
N THR A 109 5.90 -7.94 0.11
CA THR A 109 6.69 -7.02 -0.70
C THR A 109 6.26 -7.19 -2.15
N PHE A 110 6.30 -6.11 -2.91
CA PHE A 110 6.05 -6.16 -4.33
C PHE A 110 7.10 -5.37 -5.08
N ARG A 111 7.33 -5.78 -6.33
CA ARG A 111 8.27 -5.16 -7.25
C ARG A 111 7.51 -4.86 -8.52
N TYR A 112 7.55 -3.61 -8.94
CA TYR A 112 6.94 -3.15 -10.17
C TYR A 112 8.07 -2.69 -11.09
N ILE A 113 8.48 -3.62 -11.95
CA ILE A 113 9.67 -3.51 -12.79
C ILE A 113 9.30 -3.63 -14.27
N GLN A 114 10.12 -3.07 -15.14
CA GLN A 114 9.93 -3.18 -16.59
C GLN A 114 10.09 -4.62 -17.07
N LYS A 115 9.34 -5.01 -18.11
CA LYS A 115 9.52 -6.30 -18.78
C LYS A 115 10.95 -6.40 -19.33
N GLU A 116 11.52 -7.61 -19.31
CA GLU A 116 12.88 -7.87 -19.78
C GLU A 116 13.12 -7.28 -21.18
N GLY A 117 14.20 -6.50 -21.32
CA GLY A 117 14.63 -5.91 -22.59
C GLY A 117 14.44 -4.40 -22.75
N THR A 118 13.85 -3.69 -21.77
CA THR A 118 13.58 -2.23 -21.91
C THR A 118 14.15 -1.36 -20.78
N LEU A 119 15.16 -1.84 -20.04
CA LEU A 119 15.80 -1.11 -18.93
C LEU A 119 16.12 0.36 -19.31
N GLY A 120 15.47 1.31 -18.63
CA GLY A 120 15.74 2.75 -18.79
C GLY A 120 15.03 3.44 -19.96
N ALA A 121 14.24 2.71 -20.77
CA ALA A 121 13.55 3.29 -21.93
C ALA A 121 12.17 3.86 -21.60
N TYR A 122 11.56 3.41 -20.49
CA TYR A 122 10.18 3.72 -20.15
C TYR A 122 10.03 4.13 -18.68
N ASN A 123 9.08 5.04 -18.43
CA ASN A 123 8.75 5.55 -17.11
C ASN A 123 7.45 4.93 -16.59
N LEU A 124 7.37 4.69 -15.27
CA LEU A 124 6.20 4.13 -14.58
C LEU A 124 4.89 4.89 -14.84
N ILE A 125 5.00 6.18 -15.12
CA ILE A 125 3.86 7.10 -15.29
C ILE A 125 3.35 7.08 -16.73
N ASP A 126 4.28 7.11 -17.69
CA ASP A 126 3.94 7.30 -19.10
C ASP A 126 3.62 5.97 -19.81
N ASN A 127 4.17 4.84 -19.35
CA ASN A 127 4.05 3.53 -20.03
C ASN A 127 3.76 2.39 -19.04
N PRO A 128 2.66 2.42 -18.27
CA PRO A 128 2.39 1.44 -17.24
C PRO A 128 2.18 0.00 -17.75
N GLU A 129 1.76 -0.17 -19.00
CA GLU A 129 1.56 -1.48 -19.65
C GLU A 129 2.86 -2.29 -19.87
N LYS A 130 4.01 -1.60 -19.79
CA LYS A 130 5.34 -2.21 -19.97
C LYS A 130 5.94 -2.70 -18.66
N PHE A 131 5.27 -2.46 -17.54
CA PHE A 131 5.68 -2.91 -16.23
C PHE A 131 4.95 -4.19 -15.84
N THR A 132 5.61 -4.99 -15.02
CA THR A 132 5.06 -6.22 -14.45
C THR A 132 5.13 -6.11 -12.93
N LEU A 133 3.99 -6.36 -12.30
CA LEU A 133 3.88 -6.51 -10.86
C LEU A 133 4.32 -7.93 -10.48
N VAL A 134 5.28 -8.03 -9.56
CA VAL A 134 5.72 -9.28 -8.97
C VAL A 134 5.56 -9.15 -7.45
N ILE A 135 4.89 -10.12 -6.82
CA ILE A 135 4.66 -10.16 -5.38
C ILE A 135 5.44 -11.31 -4.77
N ASP A 136 6.08 -11.05 -3.62
CA ASP A 136 6.74 -12.05 -2.78
C ASP A 136 5.90 -12.42 -1.53
#